data_AF-A0A2L1K3S6-F1
#
_entry.id   AF-A0A2L1K3S6-F1
#
_cell.length_a   1.000
_cell.length_b   1.000
_cell.length_c   1.000
_cell.angle_alpha   90.00
_cell.angle_beta   90.00
_cell.angle_gamma   90.00
#
_symmetry.space_group_name_H-M   'P 1'
#
loop_
_entity.id
_entity.type
_entity.pdbx_description
1 polymer ?
#
loop_
_entity_poly.entity_id
_entity_poly.type
_entity_poly.pdbx_seq_one_letter_code
_entity_poly.pdbx_strand_id
1 'polypeptide(L)'
;MSYWLGKIGDAQVGPIYLGLTGIASIFFGFLAFEIVGLNMMASVNWSPVEFVRQLPWLGLEPPPQEMGFCVLCPLDKGGWWQMAGFFMTTSVLLWWVRTYRRATALGMGTHVAWAFAAAIWLMLVIGFIRPLLLGSWSEAVPFGIFPHLDWTAAFSIRYGNLYYNPFHMLSIVFLYGATLLFAMHGATILAVSRYGGDREAEQVVDRGTAAERAALFWRWTMGFNATMESIHRWAWWFAVLCPITGGIGMLLTGTVVDNWYLWGINHGLVPAYPDVFNSVPVDPALTTGVGQ
;
A
#
# COMPACT_ATOMS: atom_id res chain seq x y z
N MET A 1 28.31 -17.54 -6.53
CA MET A 1 27.29 -18.15 -5.64
C MET A 1 27.56 -17.71 -4.21
N SER A 2 26.52 -17.32 -3.47
CA SER A 2 26.60 -16.88 -2.07
C SER A 2 26.30 -18.05 -1.12
N TYR A 3 27.27 -18.41 -0.27
CA TYR A 3 27.13 -19.51 0.68
C TYR A 3 26.01 -19.28 1.69
N TRP A 4 25.94 -18.07 2.27
CA TRP A 4 24.97 -17.75 3.32
C TRP A 4 23.54 -17.63 2.78
N LEU A 5 23.36 -17.11 1.56
CA LEU A 5 22.02 -17.09 0.92
C LEU A 5 21.54 -18.52 0.60
N GLY A 6 22.44 -19.40 0.18
CA GLY A 6 22.13 -20.81 -0.09
C GLY A 6 21.65 -21.62 1.12
N LYS A 7 21.76 -21.09 2.35
CA LYS A 7 21.23 -21.74 3.55
C LYS A 7 19.72 -21.57 3.72
N ILE A 8 19.15 -20.52 3.11
CA ILE A 8 17.75 -20.14 3.28
C ILE A 8 17.00 -20.01 1.94
N GLY A 9 17.67 -20.27 0.81
CA GLY A 9 17.12 -20.15 -0.53
C GLY A 9 18.14 -20.51 -1.62
N ASP A 10 18.01 -19.89 -2.79
CA ASP A 10 18.94 -20.07 -3.90
C ASP A 10 20.26 -19.30 -3.67
N ALA A 11 21.39 -19.88 -4.06
CA ALA A 11 22.72 -19.31 -3.86
C ALA A 11 23.17 -18.38 -5.01
N GLN A 12 22.44 -18.33 -6.12
CA GLN A 12 22.76 -17.51 -7.28
C GLN A 12 22.22 -16.08 -7.11
N VAL A 13 23.03 -15.09 -7.50
CA VAL A 13 22.60 -13.69 -7.60
C VAL A 13 22.93 -13.22 -9.02
N GLY A 14 21.90 -12.84 -9.77
CA GLY A 14 22.00 -12.49 -11.17
C GLY A 14 22.06 -13.70 -12.12
N PRO A 15 22.13 -13.49 -13.44
CA PRO A 15 22.11 -12.19 -14.11
C PRO A 15 20.75 -11.50 -14.00
N ILE A 16 20.72 -10.18 -14.26
CA ILE A 16 19.48 -9.40 -14.31
C ILE A 16 19.22 -8.94 -15.75
N TYR A 17 17.98 -9.10 -16.22
CA TYR A 17 17.58 -8.57 -17.52
C TYR A 17 17.51 -7.04 -17.47
N LEU A 18 18.07 -6.32 -18.45
CA LEU A 18 18.03 -4.86 -18.49
C LEU A 18 17.62 -4.35 -19.88
N GLY A 19 16.31 -4.37 -20.15
CA GLY A 19 15.73 -3.76 -21.34
C GLY A 19 15.40 -2.27 -21.15
N LEU A 20 15.06 -1.58 -22.23
CA LEU A 20 14.76 -0.14 -22.26
C LEU A 20 13.81 0.33 -21.15
N THR A 21 12.70 -0.40 -20.91
CA THR A 21 11.73 -0.02 -19.87
C THR A 21 12.29 -0.14 -18.46
N GLY A 22 13.19 -1.10 -18.21
CA GLY A 22 13.87 -1.23 -16.93
C GLY A 22 14.88 -0.10 -16.70
N ILE A 23 15.68 0.24 -17.73
CA ILE A 23 16.63 1.37 -17.66
C ILE A 23 15.89 2.68 -17.40
N ALA A 24 14.84 2.96 -18.19
CA ALA A 24 14.05 4.17 -18.03
C ALA A 24 13.39 4.23 -16.65
N SER A 25 12.85 3.12 -16.15
CA SER A 25 12.27 3.04 -14.81
C SER A 25 13.31 3.39 -13.73
N ILE A 26 14.50 2.79 -13.77
CA ILE A 26 15.59 3.09 -12.83
C ILE A 26 16.00 4.56 -12.91
N PHE A 27 16.14 5.11 -14.12
CA PHE A 27 16.51 6.51 -14.31
C PHE A 27 15.48 7.47 -13.69
N PHE A 28 14.19 7.28 -13.97
CA PHE A 28 13.14 8.11 -13.36
C PHE A 28 13.05 7.92 -11.85
N GLY A 29 13.25 6.69 -11.35
CA GLY A 29 13.26 6.40 -9.92
C GLY A 29 14.43 7.10 -9.22
N PHE A 30 15.60 7.12 -9.86
CA PHE A 30 16.77 7.85 -9.40
C PHE A 30 16.52 9.36 -9.34
N LEU A 31 15.90 9.95 -10.38
CA LEU A 31 15.54 11.38 -10.35
C LEU A 31 14.58 11.72 -9.19
N ALA A 32 13.56 10.89 -8.96
CA ALA A 32 12.64 11.08 -7.85
C ALA A 32 13.36 10.97 -6.49
N PHE A 33 14.20 9.95 -6.33
CA PHE A 33 14.99 9.72 -5.13
C PHE A 33 15.94 10.89 -4.82
N GLU A 34 16.66 11.38 -5.82
CA GLU A 34 17.57 12.53 -5.66
C GLU A 34 16.82 13.81 -5.32
N ILE A 35 15.68 14.10 -5.96
CA ILE A 35 14.88 15.28 -5.62
C ILE A 35 14.45 15.24 -4.16
N VAL A 36 13.94 14.10 -3.69
CA VAL A 36 13.54 13.94 -2.28
C VAL A 36 14.76 14.10 -1.36
N GLY A 37 15.84 13.36 -1.62
CA GLY A 37 17.04 13.36 -0.80
C GLY A 37 17.71 14.73 -0.71
N LEU A 38 17.81 15.47 -1.82
CA LEU A 38 18.38 16.81 -1.85
C LEU A 38 17.51 17.84 -1.11
N ASN A 39 16.18 17.73 -1.17
CA ASN A 39 15.29 18.60 -0.40
C ASN A 39 15.38 18.30 1.11
N MET A 40 15.48 17.03 1.49
CA MET A 40 15.76 16.64 2.88
C MET A 40 17.13 17.15 3.34
N MET A 41 18.15 17.09 2.48
CA MET A 41 19.49 17.61 2.78
C MET A 41 19.48 19.14 2.96
N ALA A 42 18.69 19.84 2.15
CA ALA A 42 18.54 21.29 2.24
C ALA A 42 17.83 21.73 3.53
N SER A 43 16.85 20.96 4.04
CA SER A 43 16.12 21.30 5.27
C SER A 43 16.98 21.27 6.54
N VAL A 44 18.11 20.58 6.49
CA VAL A 44 19.14 20.56 7.56
C VAL A 44 20.39 21.36 7.19
N ASN A 45 20.24 22.34 6.29
CA ASN A 45 21.30 23.23 5.83
C ASN A 45 22.57 22.49 5.36
N TRP A 46 22.38 21.39 4.63
CA TRP A 46 23.47 20.59 4.05
C TRP A 46 24.45 20.00 5.07
N SER A 47 24.07 19.88 6.36
CA SER A 47 24.88 19.21 7.39
C SER A 47 24.70 17.68 7.33
N PRO A 48 25.75 16.90 7.00
CA PRO A 48 25.64 15.43 6.95
C PRO A 48 25.31 14.79 8.30
N VAL A 49 25.80 15.39 9.39
CA VAL A 49 25.53 14.92 10.76
C VAL A 49 24.05 15.10 11.10
N GLU A 50 23.49 16.27 10.79
CA GLU A 50 22.07 16.54 11.03
C GLU A 50 21.18 15.73 10.12
N PHE A 51 21.58 15.53 8.87
CA PHE A 51 20.86 14.67 7.94
C PHE A 51 20.69 13.25 8.49
N VAL A 52 21.78 12.62 8.94
CA VAL A 52 21.74 11.28 9.52
C VAL A 52 20.94 11.26 10.83
N ARG A 53 21.16 12.25 11.71
CA ARG A 53 20.47 12.35 13.01
C ARG A 53 18.95 12.48 12.84
N GLN A 54 18.53 13.27 11.85
CA GLN A 54 17.13 13.65 11.68
C GLN A 54 16.43 12.91 10.54
N LEU A 55 17.11 12.01 9.81
CA LEU A 55 16.57 11.32 8.62
C LEU A 55 15.11 10.83 8.76
N PRO A 56 14.69 10.22 9.90
CA PRO A 56 13.30 9.80 10.07
C PRO A 56 12.27 10.95 10.00
N TRP A 57 12.64 12.16 10.42
CA TRP A 57 11.78 13.35 10.48
C TRP A 57 11.85 14.21 9.22
N LEU A 58 12.85 14.01 8.36
CA LEU A 58 12.98 14.82 7.14
C LEU A 58 11.88 14.44 6.14
N GLY A 59 11.47 15.43 5.35
CA GLY A 59 10.40 15.29 4.39
C GLY A 59 10.52 16.23 3.21
N LEU A 60 9.86 15.86 2.11
CA LEU A 60 9.48 16.73 1.02
C LEU A 60 7.96 16.84 1.03
N GLU A 61 7.47 18.03 1.36
CA GLU A 61 6.05 18.32 1.59
C GLU A 61 5.29 18.66 0.29
N PRO A 62 4.01 18.28 0.18
CA PRO A 62 3.15 18.74 -0.92
C PRO A 62 2.93 20.27 -0.86
N PRO A 63 2.42 20.87 -1.96
CA PRO A 63 2.02 22.28 -1.95
C PRO A 63 1.04 22.61 -0.80
N PRO A 64 1.22 23.75 -0.11
CA PRO A 64 0.36 24.12 1.01
C PRO A 64 -1.06 24.46 0.52
N GLN A 65 -2.06 24.32 1.41
CA GLN A 65 -3.48 24.47 1.08
C GLN A 65 -3.81 25.86 0.49
N GLU A 66 -3.12 26.91 0.93
CA GLU A 66 -3.28 28.30 0.46
C GLU A 66 -3.02 28.46 -1.06
N MET A 67 -2.25 27.56 -1.66
CA MET A 67 -1.94 27.58 -3.08
C MET A 67 -3.09 27.05 -3.96
N GLY A 68 -4.13 26.45 -3.36
CA GLY A 68 -5.21 25.79 -4.08
C GLY A 68 -4.68 24.76 -5.07
N PHE A 69 -5.33 24.65 -6.23
CA PHE A 69 -4.88 23.77 -7.30
C PHE A 69 -3.90 24.49 -8.25
N CYS A 70 -2.59 24.37 -7.99
CA CYS A 70 -1.55 24.79 -8.92
C CYS A 70 -1.05 23.62 -9.78
N VAL A 71 -1.14 23.75 -11.11
CA VAL A 71 -0.63 22.72 -12.04
C VAL A 71 0.89 22.62 -12.01
N LEU A 72 1.57 23.78 -11.93
CA LEU A 72 3.00 23.89 -11.72
C LEU A 72 3.22 24.88 -10.57
N CYS A 73 3.43 24.35 -9.36
CA CYS A 73 3.65 25.17 -8.18
C CYS A 73 5.11 25.68 -8.15
N PRO A 74 5.38 26.84 -7.52
CA PRO A 74 6.74 27.29 -7.26
C PRO A 74 7.56 26.19 -6.57
N LEU A 75 8.83 26.06 -6.93
CA LEU A 75 9.69 24.97 -6.45
C LEU A 75 9.79 24.94 -4.91
N ASP A 76 9.93 26.11 -4.30
CA ASP A 76 9.98 26.33 -2.85
C ASP A 76 8.62 26.19 -2.14
N LYS A 77 7.54 25.99 -2.90
CA LYS A 77 6.16 25.81 -2.39
C LYS A 77 5.52 24.52 -2.91
N GLY A 78 6.28 23.42 -2.84
CA GLY A 78 5.81 22.08 -3.21
C GLY A 78 5.96 21.72 -4.69
N GLY A 79 6.56 22.58 -5.52
CA GLY A 79 6.90 22.23 -6.91
C GLY A 79 7.90 21.08 -7.00
N TRP A 80 8.87 21.00 -6.07
CA TRP A 80 9.77 19.83 -5.98
C TRP A 80 9.03 18.53 -5.68
N TRP A 81 7.99 18.58 -4.83
CA TRP A 81 7.14 17.43 -4.55
C TRP A 81 6.40 16.96 -5.80
N GLN A 82 5.85 17.90 -6.60
CA GLN A 82 5.17 17.57 -7.86
C GLN A 82 6.13 16.87 -8.85
N MET A 83 7.36 17.39 -8.97
CA MET A 83 8.38 16.78 -9.83
C MET A 83 8.78 15.38 -9.35
N ALA A 84 9.00 15.19 -8.05
CA ALA A 84 9.31 13.89 -7.47
C ALA A 84 8.16 12.89 -7.69
N GLY A 85 6.91 13.31 -7.46
CA GLY A 85 5.73 12.48 -7.70
C GLY A 85 5.57 12.08 -9.17
N PHE A 86 5.82 12.99 -10.11
CA PHE A 86 5.80 12.70 -11.54
C PHE A 86 6.86 11.65 -11.94
N PHE A 87 8.11 11.84 -11.51
CA PHE A 87 9.20 10.92 -11.83
C PHE A 87 9.01 9.55 -11.15
N MET A 88 8.56 9.52 -9.90
CA MET A 88 8.23 8.28 -9.20
C MET A 88 7.11 7.54 -9.93
N THR A 89 6.02 8.21 -10.27
CA THR A 89 4.89 7.60 -10.99
C THR A 89 5.35 7.01 -12.33
N THR A 90 6.14 7.77 -13.09
CA THR A 90 6.70 7.31 -14.36
C THR A 90 7.59 6.08 -14.17
N SER A 91 8.46 6.10 -13.15
CA SER A 91 9.32 4.96 -12.80
C SER A 91 8.52 3.70 -12.53
N VAL A 92 7.50 3.79 -11.67
CA VAL A 92 6.65 2.67 -11.26
C VAL A 92 5.85 2.11 -12.45
N LEU A 93 5.28 2.97 -13.29
CA LEU A 93 4.55 2.55 -14.50
C LEU A 93 5.46 1.84 -15.51
N LEU A 94 6.69 2.33 -15.71
CA LEU A 94 7.68 1.66 -16.55
C LEU A 94 8.12 0.32 -15.98
N TRP A 95 8.20 0.21 -14.65
CA TRP A 95 8.47 -1.06 -13.97
C TRP A 95 7.31 -2.05 -14.15
N TRP A 96 6.07 -1.56 -14.14
CA TRP A 96 4.90 -2.38 -14.47
C TRP A 96 4.97 -2.94 -15.89
N VAL A 97 5.31 -2.09 -16.88
CA VAL A 97 5.50 -2.52 -18.28
C VAL A 97 6.62 -3.56 -18.37
N ARG A 98 7.73 -3.37 -17.61
CA ARG A 98 8.80 -4.36 -17.52
C ARG A 98 8.27 -5.71 -17.00
N THR A 99 7.54 -5.73 -15.88
CA THR A 99 6.96 -6.94 -15.30
C THR A 99 6.05 -7.67 -16.29
N TYR A 100 5.16 -6.94 -16.96
CA TYR A 100 4.27 -7.49 -17.99
C TYR A 100 5.04 -8.08 -19.19
N ARG A 101 6.04 -7.34 -19.71
CA ARG A 101 6.87 -7.77 -20.84
C ARG A 101 7.79 -8.94 -20.52
N ARG A 102 8.10 -9.18 -19.25
CA ARG A 102 8.89 -10.36 -18.83
C ARG A 102 8.03 -11.62 -18.78
N ALA A 103 6.83 -11.54 -18.21
CA ALA A 103 5.89 -12.66 -18.22
C ALA A 103 5.58 -13.11 -19.67
N THR A 104 5.20 -12.17 -20.53
CA THR A 104 4.84 -12.47 -21.92
C THR A 104 6.01 -13.02 -22.74
N ALA A 105 7.22 -12.47 -22.59
CA ALA A 105 8.40 -12.98 -23.31
C ALA A 105 8.82 -14.39 -22.88
N LEU A 106 8.42 -14.84 -21.68
CA LEU A 106 8.64 -16.18 -21.17
C LEU A 106 7.45 -17.12 -21.40
N GLY A 107 6.39 -16.67 -22.08
CA GLY A 107 5.18 -17.46 -22.30
C GLY A 107 4.34 -17.70 -21.04
N MET A 108 4.50 -16.86 -20.01
CA MET A 108 3.80 -16.97 -18.73
C MET A 108 2.53 -16.11 -18.70
N GLY A 109 1.55 -16.47 -17.87
CA GLY A 109 0.41 -15.61 -17.56
C GLY A 109 0.81 -14.32 -16.83
N THR A 110 0.08 -13.23 -17.06
CA THR A 110 0.44 -11.89 -16.57
C THR A 110 -0.10 -11.55 -15.18
N HIS A 111 -0.40 -12.55 -14.35
CA HIS A 111 -1.05 -12.40 -13.03
C HIS A 111 -0.27 -11.47 -12.08
N VAL A 112 1.06 -11.54 -12.06
CA VAL A 112 1.91 -10.68 -11.21
C VAL A 112 1.82 -9.21 -11.64
N ALA A 113 1.76 -8.93 -12.95
CA ALA A 113 1.61 -7.58 -13.46
C ALA A 113 0.24 -6.99 -13.05
N TRP A 114 -0.82 -7.79 -13.09
CA TRP A 114 -2.15 -7.34 -12.66
C TRP A 114 -2.24 -7.11 -11.14
N ALA A 115 -1.58 -7.93 -10.32
CA ALA A 115 -1.49 -7.65 -8.89
C ALA A 115 -0.69 -6.37 -8.61
N PHE A 116 0.39 -6.13 -9.36
CA PHE A 116 1.15 -4.90 -9.23
C PHE A 116 0.32 -3.67 -9.65
N ALA A 117 -0.53 -3.78 -10.68
CA ALA A 117 -1.44 -2.70 -11.08
C ALA A 117 -2.41 -2.30 -9.95
N ALA A 118 -2.88 -3.26 -9.15
CA ALA A 118 -3.74 -2.99 -8.00
C ALA A 118 -3.01 -2.16 -6.92
N ALA A 119 -1.73 -2.41 -6.67
CA ALA A 119 -0.92 -1.57 -5.78
C ALA A 119 -0.68 -0.16 -6.36
N ILE A 120 -0.41 -0.08 -7.67
CA ILE A 120 -0.27 1.21 -8.37
C ILE A 120 -1.56 2.02 -8.30
N TRP A 121 -2.72 1.37 -8.38
CA TRP A 121 -4.03 2.01 -8.20
C TRP A 121 -4.11 2.76 -6.86
N LEU A 122 -3.84 2.10 -5.74
CA LEU A 122 -3.87 2.76 -4.44
C LEU A 122 -2.88 3.94 -4.37
N MET A 123 -1.65 3.74 -4.85
CA MET A 123 -0.62 4.79 -4.92
C MET A 123 -1.11 6.02 -5.70
N LEU A 124 -1.71 5.81 -6.88
CA LEU A 124 -2.26 6.88 -7.70
C LEU A 124 -3.47 7.55 -7.04
N VAL A 125 -4.32 6.80 -6.33
CA VAL A 125 -5.46 7.40 -5.62
C VAL A 125 -4.99 8.40 -4.58
N ILE A 126 -4.08 7.98 -3.68
CA ILE A 126 -3.66 8.82 -2.56
C ILE A 126 -2.69 9.95 -2.98
N GLY A 127 -1.88 9.72 -4.02
CA GLY A 127 -0.87 10.68 -4.47
C GLY A 127 -1.31 11.60 -5.61
N PHE A 128 -2.40 11.29 -6.32
CA PHE A 128 -2.77 12.02 -7.55
C PHE A 128 -4.28 12.18 -7.75
N ILE A 129 -5.03 11.09 -7.91
CA ILE A 129 -6.43 11.12 -8.35
C ILE A 129 -7.31 11.83 -7.33
N ARG A 130 -7.22 11.46 -6.05
CA ARG A 130 -8.04 12.09 -5.01
C ARG A 130 -7.67 13.57 -4.78
N PRO A 131 -6.39 13.95 -4.62
CA PRO A 131 -5.99 15.36 -4.57
C PRO A 131 -6.52 16.19 -5.74
N LEU A 132 -6.51 15.63 -6.97
CA LEU A 132 -7.08 16.26 -8.16
C LEU A 132 -8.59 16.49 -8.04
N LEU A 133 -9.35 15.49 -7.57
CA LEU A 133 -10.80 15.61 -7.39
C LEU A 133 -11.19 16.60 -6.29
N LEU A 134 -10.35 16.75 -5.27
CA LEU A 134 -10.54 17.74 -4.20
C LEU A 134 -10.03 19.14 -4.57
N GLY A 135 -9.33 19.27 -5.70
CA GLY A 135 -8.75 20.55 -6.13
C GLY A 135 -7.66 21.07 -5.19
N SER A 136 -6.93 20.19 -4.50
CA SER A 136 -5.80 20.60 -3.64
C SER A 136 -4.72 19.54 -3.54
N TRP A 137 -3.48 19.92 -3.84
CA TRP A 137 -2.33 19.04 -3.64
C TRP A 137 -1.96 18.85 -2.18
N SER A 138 -2.41 19.72 -1.27
CA SER A 138 -2.16 19.60 0.18
C SER A 138 -2.74 18.31 0.78
N GLU A 139 -3.65 17.67 0.06
CA GLU A 139 -4.29 16.41 0.43
C GLU A 139 -3.44 15.17 0.06
N ALA A 140 -2.37 15.35 -0.70
CA ALA A 140 -1.50 14.27 -1.15
C ALA A 140 -0.46 13.88 -0.09
N VAL A 141 0.15 12.71 -0.26
CA VAL A 141 1.11 12.14 0.70
C VAL A 141 2.48 12.83 0.59
N PRO A 142 3.11 13.29 1.69
CA PRO A 142 4.48 13.79 1.68
C PRO A 142 5.50 12.66 1.50
N PHE A 143 6.69 12.98 0.99
CA PHE A 143 7.80 12.01 0.90
C PHE A 143 8.70 12.14 2.14
N GLY A 144 8.59 11.21 3.08
CA GLY A 144 9.42 11.17 4.29
C GLY A 144 9.01 10.01 5.20
N ILE A 145 9.88 9.57 6.12
CA ILE A 145 9.58 8.40 6.97
C ILE A 145 8.46 8.74 7.97
N PHE A 146 8.63 9.71 8.85
CA PHE A 146 7.56 10.14 9.74
C PHE A 146 6.50 11.01 9.04
N PRO A 147 6.86 11.93 8.11
CA PRO A 147 5.86 12.73 7.40
C PRO A 147 4.74 11.91 6.72
N HIS A 148 5.04 10.78 6.07
CA HIS A 148 3.97 9.96 5.45
C HIS A 148 3.11 9.21 6.49
N LEU A 149 3.65 8.91 7.68
CA LEU A 149 2.89 8.34 8.79
C LEU A 149 2.00 9.41 9.42
N ASP A 150 2.51 10.61 9.60
CA ASP A 150 1.77 11.76 10.11
C ASP A 150 0.57 12.08 9.20
N TRP A 151 0.78 12.04 7.88
CA TRP A 151 -0.31 12.16 6.91
C TRP A 151 -1.40 11.11 7.12
N THR A 152 -1.01 9.85 7.42
CA THR A 152 -1.98 8.76 7.63
C THR A 152 -2.88 9.05 8.83
N ALA A 153 -2.32 9.57 9.92
CA ALA A 153 -3.08 9.95 11.11
C ALA A 153 -3.92 11.22 10.86
N ALA A 154 -3.33 12.26 10.27
CA ALA A 154 -4.01 13.53 9.97
C ALA A 154 -5.21 13.32 9.04
N PHE A 155 -5.06 12.46 8.04
CA PHE A 155 -6.14 12.06 7.15
C PHE A 155 -7.31 11.43 7.92
N SER A 156 -7.02 10.48 8.81
CA SER A 156 -8.05 9.80 9.60
C SER A 156 -8.81 10.78 10.50
N ILE A 157 -8.10 11.73 11.13
CA ILE A 157 -8.71 12.77 11.96
C ILE A 157 -9.61 13.66 11.12
N ARG A 158 -9.11 14.17 9.99
CA ARG A 158 -9.82 15.11 9.12
C ARG A 158 -11.15 14.55 8.60
N TYR A 159 -11.17 13.28 8.22
CA TYR A 159 -12.35 12.65 7.62
C TYR A 159 -13.15 11.78 8.58
N GLY A 160 -13.09 12.09 9.88
CA GLY A 160 -13.99 11.51 10.87
C GLY A 160 -13.74 10.02 11.12
N ASN A 161 -12.50 9.65 11.40
CA ASN A 161 -12.04 8.33 11.80
C ASN A 161 -12.24 7.23 10.74
N LEU A 162 -11.13 6.85 10.09
CA LEU A 162 -11.11 5.79 9.07
C LEU A 162 -11.55 4.41 9.55
N TYR A 163 -11.59 4.13 10.86
CA TYR A 163 -12.14 2.88 11.35
C TYR A 163 -13.61 2.67 10.98
N TYR A 164 -14.35 3.74 10.69
CA TYR A 164 -15.75 3.67 10.25
C TYR A 164 -15.91 3.65 8.71
N ASN A 165 -14.81 3.71 7.96
CA ASN A 165 -14.84 3.52 6.51
C ASN A 165 -14.94 2.01 6.18
N PRO A 166 -16.01 1.54 5.53
CA PRO A 166 -16.21 0.11 5.26
C PRO A 166 -15.16 -0.46 4.31
N PHE A 167 -14.61 0.35 3.41
CA PHE A 167 -13.54 -0.09 2.50
C PHE A 167 -12.17 -0.16 3.20
N HIS A 168 -11.95 0.67 4.22
CA HIS A 168 -10.79 0.53 5.11
C HIS A 168 -10.90 -0.77 5.92
N MET A 169 -12.08 -1.09 6.47
CA MET A 169 -12.33 -2.39 7.12
C MET A 169 -12.03 -3.57 6.17
N LEU A 170 -12.54 -3.52 4.94
CA LEU A 170 -12.27 -4.55 3.93
C LEU A 170 -10.78 -4.67 3.60
N SER A 171 -10.08 -3.54 3.44
CA SER A 171 -8.63 -3.54 3.20
C SER A 171 -7.87 -4.24 4.33
N ILE A 172 -8.28 -4.03 5.59
CA ILE A 172 -7.70 -4.73 6.75
C ILE A 172 -8.01 -6.23 6.71
N VAL A 173 -9.24 -6.62 6.39
CA VAL A 173 -9.62 -8.04 6.23
C VAL A 173 -8.73 -8.73 5.20
N PHE A 174 -8.49 -8.09 4.05
CA PHE A 174 -7.65 -8.66 3.00
C PHE A 174 -6.17 -8.65 3.37
N LEU A 175 -5.67 -7.63 4.08
CA LEU A 175 -4.30 -7.60 4.60
C LEU A 175 -4.05 -8.72 5.61
N TYR A 176 -4.91 -8.83 6.63
CA TYR A 176 -4.79 -9.87 7.66
C TYR A 176 -5.02 -11.25 7.06
N GLY A 177 -5.98 -11.38 6.15
CA GLY A 177 -6.24 -12.61 5.41
C GLY A 177 -5.06 -13.02 4.53
N ALA A 178 -4.35 -12.10 3.89
CA ALA A 178 -3.14 -12.41 3.11
C ALA A 178 -2.03 -12.96 4.02
N THR A 179 -1.79 -12.34 5.18
CA THR A 179 -0.84 -12.84 6.19
C THR A 179 -1.24 -14.22 6.69
N LEU A 180 -2.51 -14.43 7.02
CA LEU A 180 -3.05 -15.71 7.47
C LEU A 180 -2.87 -16.79 6.39
N LEU A 181 -3.28 -16.51 5.15
CA LEU A 181 -3.19 -17.45 4.04
C LEU A 181 -1.74 -17.80 3.71
N PHE A 182 -0.81 -16.84 3.75
CA PHE A 182 0.61 -17.15 3.55
C PHE A 182 1.13 -18.03 4.69
N ALA A 183 0.83 -17.70 5.96
CA ALA A 183 1.24 -18.52 7.10
C ALA A 183 0.72 -19.97 6.97
N MET A 184 -0.57 -20.14 6.65
CA MET A 184 -1.20 -21.44 6.42
C MET A 184 -0.54 -22.19 5.25
N HIS A 185 -0.39 -21.52 4.10
CA HIS A 185 0.14 -22.12 2.88
C HIS A 185 1.61 -22.50 3.03
N GLY A 186 2.47 -21.57 3.46
CA GLY A 186 3.90 -21.81 3.66
C GLY A 186 4.16 -22.94 4.67
N ALA A 187 3.45 -22.96 5.80
CA ALA A 187 3.54 -24.05 6.76
C ALA A 187 3.07 -25.39 6.17
N THR A 188 2.01 -25.39 5.36
CA THR A 188 1.50 -26.59 4.69
C THR A 188 2.54 -27.16 3.72
N ILE A 189 3.11 -26.33 2.84
CA ILE A 189 4.10 -26.77 1.84
C ILE A 189 5.35 -27.32 2.54
N LEU A 190 5.84 -26.66 3.59
CA LEU A 190 6.94 -27.18 4.40
C LEU A 190 6.60 -28.52 5.05
N ALA A 191 5.38 -28.70 5.57
CA ALA A 191 4.94 -29.95 6.19
C ALA A 191 4.84 -31.13 5.21
N VAL A 192 4.59 -30.85 3.93
CA VAL A 192 4.56 -31.87 2.85
C VAL A 192 5.80 -31.89 1.97
N SER A 193 6.85 -31.13 2.31
CA SER A 193 8.10 -31.05 1.54
C SER A 193 8.79 -32.40 1.35
N ARG A 194 8.72 -33.30 2.34
CA ARG A 194 9.23 -34.69 2.23
C ARG A 194 8.55 -35.51 1.12
N TYR A 195 7.42 -35.05 0.60
CA TYR A 195 6.69 -35.64 -0.51
C TYR A 195 6.81 -34.81 -1.81
N GLY A 196 7.71 -33.83 -1.85
CA GLY A 196 7.91 -32.92 -2.99
C GLY A 196 6.78 -31.92 -3.19
N GLY A 197 6.12 -31.48 -2.11
CA GLY A 197 5.01 -30.52 -2.18
C GLY A 197 5.40 -29.12 -2.68
N ASP A 198 6.68 -28.77 -2.61
CA ASP A 198 7.28 -27.53 -3.16
C ASP A 198 7.31 -27.51 -4.70
N ARG A 199 7.21 -28.67 -5.36
CA ARG A 199 7.10 -28.81 -6.82
C ARG A 199 5.66 -28.63 -7.28
N GLU A 200 5.12 -27.45 -6.99
CA GLU A 200 3.68 -27.19 -7.07
C GLU A 200 3.13 -27.28 -8.50
N ALA A 201 3.91 -26.87 -9.51
CA ALA A 201 3.48 -26.93 -10.91
C ALA A 201 3.14 -28.38 -11.33
N GLU A 202 3.97 -29.35 -10.92
CA GLU A 202 3.72 -30.77 -11.16
C GLU A 202 2.54 -31.28 -10.33
N GLN A 203 2.42 -30.88 -9.06
CA GLN A 203 1.29 -31.26 -8.20
C GLN A 203 -0.06 -30.74 -8.72
N VAL A 204 -0.07 -29.64 -9.46
CA VAL A 204 -1.27 -29.07 -10.10
C VAL A 204 -1.69 -29.92 -11.30
N VAL A 205 -0.76 -30.33 -12.15
CA VAL A 205 -1.08 -31.10 -13.38
C VAL A 205 -1.28 -32.60 -13.11
N ASP A 206 -0.55 -33.15 -12.14
CA ASP A 206 -0.62 -34.56 -11.73
C ASP A 206 -0.61 -34.64 -10.20
N ARG A 207 -1.80 -34.89 -9.63
CA ARG A 207 -2.03 -34.76 -8.19
C ARG A 207 -1.32 -35.88 -7.42
N GLY A 208 -0.24 -35.54 -6.73
CA GLY A 208 0.50 -36.46 -5.87
C GLY A 208 0.02 -36.49 -4.42
N THR A 209 0.63 -37.38 -3.62
CA THR A 209 0.30 -37.55 -2.19
C THR A 209 0.57 -36.29 -1.35
N ALA A 210 1.47 -35.40 -1.79
CA ALA A 210 1.70 -34.11 -1.14
C ALA A 210 0.42 -33.26 -1.17
N ALA A 211 -0.16 -33.07 -2.36
CA ALA A 211 -1.40 -32.32 -2.54
C ALA A 211 -2.60 -32.97 -1.86
N GLU A 212 -2.70 -34.30 -1.89
CA GLU A 212 -3.78 -35.03 -1.21
C GLU A 212 -3.74 -34.85 0.32
N ARG A 213 -2.57 -34.98 0.93
CA ARG A 213 -2.39 -34.80 2.38
C ARG A 213 -2.63 -33.36 2.80
N ALA A 214 -2.14 -32.39 2.02
CA ALA A 214 -2.38 -30.97 2.25
C ALA A 214 -3.88 -30.66 2.21
N ALA A 215 -4.59 -31.17 1.20
CA ALA A 215 -6.04 -30.99 1.08
C ALA A 215 -6.82 -31.66 2.23
N LEU A 216 -6.49 -32.90 2.58
CA LEU A 216 -7.16 -33.64 3.65
C LEU A 216 -6.95 -32.99 5.02
N PHE A 217 -5.74 -32.48 5.31
CA PHE A 217 -5.47 -31.74 6.55
C PHE A 217 -6.48 -30.59 6.71
N TRP A 218 -6.58 -29.71 5.71
CA TRP A 218 -7.51 -28.57 5.77
C TRP A 218 -8.98 -29.00 5.77
N ARG A 219 -9.34 -30.02 4.99
CA ARG A 219 -10.71 -30.54 4.97
C ARG A 219 -11.14 -31.03 6.34
N TRP A 220 -10.26 -31.74 7.05
CA TRP A 220 -10.55 -32.25 8.39
C TRP A 220 -10.48 -31.16 9.47
N THR A 221 -9.68 -30.12 9.27
CA THR A 221 -9.57 -28.99 10.22
C THR A 221 -10.77 -28.04 10.14
N MET A 222 -11.21 -27.65 8.94
CA MET A 222 -12.21 -26.57 8.76
C MET A 222 -13.39 -26.95 7.86
N GLY A 223 -13.56 -28.23 7.51
CA GLY A 223 -14.73 -28.75 6.79
C GLY A 223 -14.69 -28.58 5.27
N PHE A 224 -13.75 -27.79 4.74
CA PHE A 224 -13.50 -27.61 3.30
C PHE A 224 -12.00 -27.47 3.02
N ASN A 225 -11.61 -27.56 1.76
CA ASN A 225 -10.21 -27.42 1.34
C ASN A 225 -10.10 -26.82 -0.06
N ALA A 226 -8.93 -26.25 -0.35
CA ALA A 226 -8.50 -25.86 -1.69
C ALA A 226 -7.77 -27.02 -2.39
N THR A 227 -7.54 -26.87 -3.69
CA THR A 227 -6.54 -27.61 -4.48
C THR A 227 -5.19 -26.87 -4.46
N MET A 228 -4.12 -27.54 -4.91
CA MET A 228 -2.79 -26.96 -5.04
C MET A 228 -2.77 -25.75 -5.99
N GLU A 229 -3.65 -25.66 -6.99
CA GLU A 229 -3.72 -24.48 -7.85
C GLU A 229 -4.60 -23.38 -7.25
N SER A 230 -5.76 -23.77 -6.71
CA SER A 230 -6.75 -22.79 -6.26
C SER A 230 -6.28 -22.01 -5.03
N ILE A 231 -5.41 -22.57 -4.19
CA ILE A 231 -4.87 -21.84 -3.03
C ILE A 231 -4.06 -20.61 -3.45
N HIS A 232 -3.30 -20.68 -4.56
CA HIS A 232 -2.61 -19.51 -5.12
C HIS A 232 -3.59 -18.49 -5.69
N ARG A 233 -4.76 -18.92 -6.19
CA ARG A 233 -5.84 -18.01 -6.61
C ARG A 233 -6.45 -17.28 -5.41
N TRP A 234 -6.69 -17.98 -4.29
CA TRP A 234 -7.13 -17.38 -3.02
C TRP A 234 -6.10 -16.34 -2.54
N ALA A 235 -4.82 -16.71 -2.45
CA ALA A 235 -3.76 -15.82 -2.04
C ALA A 235 -3.64 -14.60 -2.97
N TRP A 236 -3.69 -14.81 -4.28
CA TRP A 236 -3.63 -13.72 -5.26
C TRP A 236 -4.80 -12.74 -5.09
N TRP A 237 -6.04 -13.23 -4.97
CA TRP A 237 -7.20 -12.35 -4.76
C TRP A 237 -7.15 -11.60 -3.45
N PHE A 238 -6.72 -12.23 -2.34
CA PHE A 238 -6.56 -11.51 -1.07
C PHE A 238 -5.50 -10.42 -1.16
N ALA A 239 -4.35 -10.70 -1.79
CA ALA A 239 -3.30 -9.70 -2.01
C ALA A 239 -3.78 -8.55 -2.91
N VAL A 240 -4.58 -8.83 -3.93
CA VAL A 240 -5.10 -7.83 -4.88
C VAL A 240 -6.23 -7.00 -4.30
N LEU A 241 -7.14 -7.62 -3.55
CA LEU A 241 -8.30 -6.91 -3.01
C LEU A 241 -7.92 -5.91 -1.92
N CYS A 242 -6.83 -6.13 -1.19
CA CYS A 242 -6.31 -5.18 -0.20
C CYS A 242 -6.11 -3.76 -0.78
N PRO A 243 -5.24 -3.53 -1.76
CA PRO A 243 -5.06 -2.19 -2.33
C PRO A 243 -6.26 -1.73 -3.18
N ILE A 244 -7.06 -2.63 -3.75
CA ILE A 244 -8.28 -2.24 -4.47
C ILE A 244 -9.29 -1.59 -3.52
N THR A 245 -9.65 -2.27 -2.44
CA THR A 245 -10.61 -1.73 -1.46
C THR A 245 -10.02 -0.52 -0.75
N GLY A 246 -8.74 -0.55 -0.38
CA GLY A 246 -8.04 0.62 0.12
C GLY A 246 -8.20 1.82 -0.81
N GLY A 247 -7.92 1.67 -2.11
CA GLY A 247 -8.05 2.77 -3.07
C GLY A 247 -9.49 3.25 -3.27
N ILE A 248 -10.49 2.36 -3.22
CA ILE A 248 -11.90 2.77 -3.25
C ILE A 248 -12.25 3.61 -2.01
N GLY A 249 -11.86 3.14 -0.82
CA GLY A 249 -12.09 3.86 0.43
C GLY A 249 -11.46 5.24 0.45
N MET A 250 -10.22 5.35 -0.05
CA MET A 250 -9.53 6.63 -0.19
C MET A 250 -10.24 7.53 -1.19
N LEU A 251 -10.60 7.02 -2.37
CA LEU A 251 -11.24 7.80 -3.41
C LEU A 251 -12.55 8.45 -2.96
N LEU A 252 -13.38 7.73 -2.20
CA LEU A 252 -14.67 8.23 -1.67
C LEU A 252 -14.51 9.26 -0.54
N THR A 253 -13.35 9.30 0.11
CA THR A 253 -13.11 10.14 1.28
C THR A 253 -12.84 11.58 0.87
N GLY A 254 -13.72 12.50 1.29
CA GLY A 254 -13.75 13.92 0.94
C GLY A 254 -14.42 14.22 -0.42
N THR A 255 -14.61 13.22 -1.28
CA THR A 255 -15.33 13.40 -2.56
C THR A 255 -16.80 13.03 -2.44
N VAL A 256 -17.11 12.04 -1.59
CA VAL A 256 -18.47 11.53 -1.35
C VAL A 256 -18.81 11.56 0.14
N VAL A 257 -17.83 11.26 1.02
CA VAL A 257 -18.02 11.21 2.47
C VAL A 257 -16.99 12.09 3.18
N ASP A 258 -17.47 13.10 3.89
CA ASP A 258 -16.62 14.04 4.65
C ASP A 258 -16.33 13.58 6.08
N ASN A 259 -17.18 12.72 6.64
CA ASN A 259 -17.02 12.19 8.00
C ASN A 259 -17.53 10.75 8.09
N TRP A 260 -16.62 9.79 8.20
CA TRP A 260 -16.95 8.37 8.23
C TRP A 260 -17.68 7.92 9.49
N TYR A 261 -17.41 8.53 10.64
CA TYR A 261 -18.13 8.27 11.88
C TYR A 261 -19.61 8.67 11.76
N LEU A 262 -19.89 9.90 11.32
CA LEU A 262 -21.27 10.36 11.12
C LEU A 262 -21.99 9.57 10.02
N TRP A 263 -21.29 9.23 8.94
CA TRP A 263 -21.80 8.30 7.94
C TRP A 263 -22.17 6.95 8.57
N GLY A 264 -21.32 6.42 9.45
CA GLY A 264 -21.56 5.19 10.20
C GLY A 264 -22.76 5.28 11.15
N ILE A 265 -22.99 6.42 11.81
CA ILE A 265 -24.21 6.66 12.62
C ILE A 265 -25.45 6.53 11.73
N ASN A 266 -25.46 7.22 10.59
CA ASN A 266 -26.61 7.25 9.68
C ASN A 266 -26.97 5.86 9.12
N HIS A 267 -26.03 4.93 9.09
CA HIS A 267 -26.22 3.56 8.61
C HIS A 267 -26.25 2.51 9.73
N GLY A 268 -26.34 2.93 11.01
CA GLY A 268 -26.47 2.03 12.14
C GLY A 268 -25.23 1.16 12.42
N LEU A 269 -24.05 1.59 12.00
CA LEU A 269 -22.78 0.88 12.22
C LEU A 269 -22.11 1.26 13.55
N VAL A 270 -22.42 2.44 14.09
CA VAL A 270 -21.78 2.97 15.28
C VAL A 270 -22.45 2.40 16.54
N PRO A 271 -21.71 1.72 17.43
CA PRO A 271 -22.25 1.25 18.70
C PRO A 271 -22.51 2.42 19.66
N ALA A 272 -23.59 2.33 20.44
CA ALA A 272 -23.85 3.23 21.55
C ALA A 272 -23.22 2.69 22.83
N TYR A 273 -22.58 3.57 23.60
CA TYR A 273 -22.02 3.24 24.90
C TYR A 273 -22.77 4.01 26.00
N PRO A 274 -23.00 3.41 27.18
CA PRO A 274 -23.56 4.14 28.32
C PRO A 274 -22.68 5.34 28.69
N ASP A 275 -23.29 6.46 29.05
CA ASP A 275 -22.56 7.58 29.63
C ASP A 275 -22.12 7.21 31.06
N VAL A 276 -20.82 6.96 31.22
CA VAL A 276 -20.20 6.58 32.51
C VAL A 276 -19.54 7.76 33.21
N PHE A 277 -19.43 8.92 32.55
CA PHE A 277 -18.75 10.10 33.09
C PHE A 277 -19.72 11.25 33.44
N ASN A 278 -21.03 11.01 33.35
CA ASN A 278 -22.11 11.95 33.74
C ASN A 278 -21.92 13.37 33.19
N SER A 279 -21.28 13.48 32.03
CA SER A 279 -21.03 14.74 31.35
C SER A 279 -20.70 14.42 29.90
N VAL A 280 -21.71 14.49 29.03
CA VAL A 280 -21.43 14.96 27.67
C VAL A 280 -20.92 16.39 27.89
N PRO A 281 -19.61 16.67 27.67
CA PRO A 281 -19.12 18.03 27.83
C PRO A 281 -19.93 18.89 26.87
N VAL A 282 -20.70 19.83 27.41
CA VAL A 282 -21.38 20.83 26.57
C VAL A 282 -20.28 21.56 25.83
N ASP A 283 -20.37 21.58 24.49
CA ASP A 283 -19.42 22.31 23.66
C ASP A 283 -19.35 23.76 24.16
N PRO A 284 -18.21 24.22 24.71
CA PRO A 284 -18.09 25.58 25.23
C PRO A 284 -18.42 26.63 24.18
N ALA A 285 -18.23 26.34 22.88
CA ALA A 285 -18.60 27.25 21.79
C ALA A 285 -20.11 27.48 21.67
N LEU A 286 -20.95 26.55 22.18
CA LEU A 286 -22.40 26.69 22.25
C LEU A 286 -22.89 27.35 23.54
N THR A 287 -21.97 27.68 24.47
CA THR A 287 -22.28 28.41 25.70
C THR A 287 -22.16 29.91 25.46
N THR A 288 -23.19 30.68 25.85
CA THR A 288 -23.22 32.14 25.67
C THR A 288 -22.11 32.82 26.45
N GLY A 289 -21.28 33.63 25.78
CA GLY A 289 -20.26 34.49 26.43
C GLY A 289 -18.79 34.12 26.16
N VAL A 290 -18.52 33.14 25.29
CA VAL A 290 -17.15 32.85 24.84
C VAL A 290 -16.77 33.84 23.73
N GLY A 291 -15.70 34.60 23.95
CA GLY A 291 -15.27 35.71 23.09
C GLY A 291 -14.98 35.27 21.65
N GLN A 292 -15.45 36.09 20.70
CA GLN A 292 -15.02 36.07 19.30
C GLN A 292 -13.57 36.51 19.17
#